data_AF-A0A352MXK4-F1
#
_entry.id   AF-A0A352MXK4-F1
#
_cell.length_a   1.000
_cell.length_b   1.000
_cell.length_c   1.000
_cell.angle_alpha   90.00
_cell.angle_beta   90.00
_cell.angle_gamma   90.00
#
_symmetry.space_group_name_H-M   'P 1'
#
loop_
_entity.id
_entity.type
_entity.pdbx_description
1 polymer ?
#
loop_
_entity_poly.entity_id
_entity_poly.type
_entity_poly.pdbx_seq_one_letter_code
_entity_poly.pdbx_strand_id
1 'polypeptide(L)'
;MQEVKDKDGYFSTFTTEDKNKKVYKEYKQNGYSSWSNLEYWGGTMTDNGCGITAIATILSGYNKNYTPGELRKKYYPVLDNEKISKELSSTFGITNSDFFYDTEHLSNTYIENHLKSNRPILICVWNKPKNNRWTTSSHYMVLLATDGLRKGLCF
;
A
#
# COMPACT_ATOMS: atom_id res chain seq x y z
N MET A 1 5.39 5.09 -15.52
CA MET A 1 4.07 4.44 -15.43
C MET A 1 3.79 3.78 -16.78
N GLN A 2 3.50 2.48 -16.81
CA GLN A 2 3.04 1.78 -18.02
C GLN A 2 1.59 1.36 -17.80
N GLU A 3 0.70 1.70 -18.74
CA GLU A 3 -0.71 1.28 -18.73
C GLU A 3 -0.83 -0.17 -19.24
N VAL A 4 -1.58 -1.02 -18.52
CA VAL A 4 -1.67 -2.46 -18.82
C VAL A 4 -3.13 -2.87 -19.04
N LYS A 5 -3.41 -3.52 -20.18
CA LYS A 5 -4.75 -4.05 -20.53
C LYS A 5 -5.02 -5.39 -19.82
N ASP A 6 -6.30 -5.69 -19.59
CA ASP A 6 -6.82 -6.96 -19.03
C ASP A 6 -6.37 -7.30 -17.60
N LYS A 7 -6.22 -6.29 -16.75
CA LYS A 7 -5.76 -6.46 -15.36
C LYS A 7 -6.90 -6.27 -14.37
N ASP A 8 -7.08 -7.28 -13.52
CA ASP A 8 -8.07 -7.24 -12.44
C ASP A 8 -7.58 -6.38 -11.26
N GLY A 9 -8.06 -5.13 -11.22
CA GLY A 9 -7.88 -4.22 -10.09
C GLY A 9 -6.61 -3.36 -10.09
N TYR A 10 -5.84 -3.27 -11.18
CA TYR A 10 -4.76 -2.28 -11.36
C TYR A 10 -4.66 -1.85 -12.82
N PHE A 11 -4.34 -0.58 -13.08
CA PHE A 11 -4.19 -0.05 -14.45
C PHE A 11 -2.75 0.19 -14.85
N SER A 12 -1.85 0.25 -13.86
CA SER A 12 -0.46 0.58 -14.05
C SER A 12 0.46 -0.25 -13.18
N THR A 13 1.72 -0.33 -13.64
CA THR A 13 2.82 -0.82 -12.83
C THR A 13 3.85 0.28 -12.59
N PHE A 14 4.47 0.21 -11.42
CA PHE A 14 5.62 1.00 -11.06
C PHE A 14 6.87 0.11 -11.01
N THR A 15 7.98 0.59 -11.55
CA THR A 15 9.22 -0.16 -11.64
C THR A 15 10.35 0.66 -11.04
N THR A 16 11.08 0.09 -10.08
CA THR A 16 12.23 0.75 -9.47
C THR A 16 13.51 0.60 -10.30
N GLU A 17 14.51 1.43 -10.04
CA GLU A 17 15.76 1.51 -10.83
C GLU A 17 16.66 0.26 -10.73
N ASP A 18 17.56 0.13 -11.73
CA ASP A 18 18.09 -1.14 -12.25
C ASP A 18 18.83 -2.04 -11.26
N LYS A 19 19.49 -1.51 -10.23
CA LYS A 19 20.34 -2.34 -9.35
C LYS A 19 19.55 -3.31 -8.49
N ASN A 20 18.24 -3.08 -8.28
CA ASN A 20 17.35 -3.95 -7.52
C ASN A 20 15.90 -3.83 -8.02
N LYS A 21 15.71 -3.92 -9.34
CA LYS A 21 14.42 -3.70 -9.99
C LYS A 21 13.28 -4.50 -9.35
N LYS A 22 12.29 -3.78 -8.82
CA LYS A 22 11.02 -4.30 -8.32
C LYS A 22 9.90 -3.77 -9.19
N VAL A 23 8.94 -4.64 -9.52
CA VAL A 23 7.76 -4.27 -10.30
C VAL A 23 6.54 -4.37 -9.42
N TYR A 24 5.99 -3.22 -9.05
CA TYR A 24 4.80 -3.09 -8.23
C TYR A 24 3.57 -2.97 -9.13
N LYS A 25 2.54 -3.79 -8.86
CA LYS A 25 1.19 -3.63 -9.41
C LYS A 25 0.46 -2.62 -8.54
N GLU A 26 0.03 -1.51 -9.15
CA GLU A 26 -0.63 -0.41 -8.44
C GLU A 26 -2.13 -0.70 -8.27
N TYR A 27 -2.45 -1.69 -7.42
CA TYR A 27 -3.81 -2.08 -7.13
C TYR A 27 -4.64 -0.91 -6.60
N LYS A 28 -5.88 -0.79 -7.07
CA LYS A 28 -6.83 0.26 -6.71
C LYS A 28 -8.00 -0.35 -5.96
N GLN A 29 -8.14 0.04 -4.69
CA GLN A 29 -9.27 -0.40 -3.86
C GLN A 29 -10.61 0.07 -4.45
N ASN A 30 -10.65 1.32 -4.92
CA ASN A 30 -11.82 1.98 -5.49
C ASN A 30 -11.91 1.84 -7.02
N GLY A 31 -11.21 0.86 -7.60
CA GLY A 31 -11.22 0.59 -9.04
C GLY A 31 -12.27 -0.44 -9.44
N TYR A 32 -12.42 -0.63 -10.75
CA TYR A 32 -13.18 -1.75 -11.31
C TYR A 32 -12.36 -3.03 -11.20
N SER A 33 -12.73 -3.89 -10.25
CA SER A 33 -12.13 -5.20 -10.04
C SER A 33 -13.20 -6.24 -9.73
N SER A 34 -12.90 -7.52 -10.01
CA SER A 34 -13.79 -8.65 -9.72
C SER A 34 -14.12 -8.78 -8.22
N TRP A 35 -13.27 -8.22 -7.36
CA TRP A 35 -13.35 -8.30 -5.91
C TRP A 35 -13.90 -7.05 -5.22
N SER A 36 -14.02 -5.92 -5.92
CA SER A 36 -14.43 -4.61 -5.40
C SER A 36 -15.71 -4.63 -4.54
N ASN A 37 -16.77 -5.27 -5.03
CA ASN A 37 -18.08 -5.29 -4.37
C ASN A 37 -18.25 -6.45 -3.37
N LEU A 38 -17.21 -7.25 -3.16
CA LEU A 38 -17.34 -8.40 -2.27
C LEU A 38 -17.21 -7.96 -0.80
N GLU A 39 -17.97 -8.60 0.08
CA GLU A 39 -18.06 -8.26 1.51
C GLU A 39 -16.70 -8.32 2.21
N TYR A 40 -16.35 -7.30 2.98
CA TYR A 40 -15.15 -7.29 3.81
C TYR A 40 -15.32 -6.31 4.98
N TRP A 41 -15.01 -6.77 6.19
CA TRP A 41 -15.07 -5.97 7.42
C TRP A 41 -16.38 -5.19 7.62
N GLY A 42 -17.53 -5.82 7.35
CA GLY A 42 -18.86 -5.21 7.51
C GLY A 42 -19.26 -4.19 6.43
N GLY A 43 -18.47 -4.06 5.37
CA GLY A 43 -18.78 -3.29 4.16
C GLY A 43 -18.32 -4.07 2.93
N THR A 44 -17.87 -3.38 1.89
CA THR A 44 -17.25 -4.01 0.71
C THR A 44 -15.73 -3.85 0.69
N MET A 45 -15.05 -4.54 -0.22
CA MET A 45 -13.63 -4.29 -0.49
C MET A 45 -13.37 -2.84 -0.91
N THR A 46 -14.26 -2.23 -1.69
CA THR A 46 -14.19 -0.81 -2.05
C THR A 46 -14.17 0.10 -0.82
N ASP A 47 -14.93 -0.25 0.21
CA ASP A 47 -15.03 0.56 1.44
C ASP A 47 -13.83 0.30 2.36
N ASN A 48 -13.52 -0.98 2.59
CA ASN A 48 -12.72 -1.42 3.73
C ASN A 48 -11.43 -2.19 3.38
N GLY A 49 -11.24 -2.56 2.12
CA GLY A 49 -10.10 -3.35 1.63
C GLY A 49 -8.76 -2.62 1.50
N CYS A 50 -8.58 -1.40 2.02
CA CYS A 50 -7.36 -0.61 1.84
C CYS A 50 -6.09 -1.34 2.33
N GLY A 51 -6.14 -1.95 3.52
CA GLY A 51 -5.00 -2.64 4.13
C GLY A 51 -4.52 -3.82 3.28
N ILE A 52 -5.42 -4.73 2.90
CA ILE A 52 -5.06 -5.88 2.06
C ILE A 52 -4.73 -5.48 0.61
N THR A 53 -5.29 -4.38 0.10
CA THR A 53 -4.90 -3.82 -1.20
C THR A 53 -3.45 -3.31 -1.17
N ALA A 54 -3.09 -2.58 -0.10
CA ALA A 54 -1.72 -2.12 0.11
C ALA A 54 -0.72 -3.29 0.26
N ILE A 55 -1.10 -4.33 1.01
CA ILE A 55 -0.29 -5.55 1.13
C ILE A 55 -0.11 -6.21 -0.25
N ALA A 56 -1.17 -6.39 -1.04
CA ALA A 56 -1.06 -6.97 -2.39
C ALA A 56 -0.09 -6.18 -3.28
N THR A 57 -0.13 -4.85 -3.22
CA THR A 57 0.83 -4.00 -3.93
C THR A 57 2.26 -4.24 -3.45
N ILE A 58 2.52 -4.25 -2.14
CA ILE A 58 3.86 -4.54 -1.60
C ILE A 58 4.34 -5.92 -2.07
N LEU A 59 3.51 -6.96 -1.90
CA LEU A 59 3.83 -8.33 -2.28
C LEU A 59 4.25 -8.44 -3.75
N SER A 60 3.55 -7.74 -4.65
CA SER A 60 3.86 -7.77 -6.09
C SER A 60 5.29 -7.32 -6.39
N GLY A 61 5.79 -6.28 -5.72
CA GLY A 61 7.17 -5.80 -5.88
C GLY A 61 8.23 -6.75 -5.33
N TYR A 62 7.84 -7.71 -4.49
CA TYR A 62 8.70 -8.76 -3.95
C TYR A 62 8.46 -10.12 -4.65
N ASN A 63 7.90 -10.08 -5.87
CA ASN A 63 7.59 -11.27 -6.69
C ASN A 63 6.64 -12.27 -6.00
N LYS A 64 5.78 -11.78 -5.09
CA LYS A 64 4.74 -12.56 -4.44
C LYS A 64 3.40 -12.21 -5.08
N ASN A 65 2.86 -13.12 -5.86
CA ASN A 65 1.66 -12.90 -6.65
C ASN A 65 0.41 -13.18 -5.82
N TYR A 66 -0.05 -12.17 -5.07
CA TYR A 66 -1.35 -12.17 -4.42
C TYR A 66 -2.15 -10.96 -4.89
N THR A 67 -3.39 -11.20 -5.29
CA THR A 67 -4.40 -10.18 -5.56
C THR A 67 -5.10 -9.76 -4.26
N PRO A 68 -5.67 -8.55 -4.20
CA PRO A 68 -6.51 -8.17 -3.06
C PRO A 68 -7.67 -9.15 -2.82
N GLY A 69 -8.24 -9.74 -3.88
CA GLY A 69 -9.27 -10.77 -3.77
C GLY A 69 -8.80 -12.08 -3.11
N GLU A 70 -7.56 -12.52 -3.38
CA GLU A 70 -6.97 -13.69 -2.71
C GLU A 70 -6.67 -13.40 -1.24
N LEU A 71 -6.14 -12.21 -0.92
CA LEU A 71 -5.90 -11.81 0.46
C LEU A 71 -7.22 -11.64 1.23
N ARG A 72 -8.28 -11.14 0.60
CA ARG A 72 -9.63 -11.10 1.17
C ARG A 72 -10.08 -12.50 1.58
N LYS A 73 -9.98 -13.48 0.69
CA LYS A 73 -10.35 -14.88 0.99
C LYS A 73 -9.53 -15.44 2.16
N LYS A 74 -8.23 -15.12 2.20
CA LYS A 74 -7.31 -15.59 3.26
C LYS A 74 -7.64 -15.02 4.64
N TYR A 75 -8.01 -13.74 4.71
CA TYR A 75 -8.20 -13.02 5.98
C TYR A 75 -9.66 -12.69 6.28
N TYR A 76 -10.61 -13.33 5.61
CA TYR A 76 -12.03 -13.09 5.86
C TYR A 76 -12.38 -13.43 7.33
N PRO A 77 -13.15 -12.60 8.06
CA PRO A 77 -13.86 -11.40 7.58
C PRO A 77 -13.02 -10.11 7.54
N VAL A 78 -11.91 -10.04 8.26
CA VAL A 78 -10.99 -8.90 8.29
C VAL A 78 -9.58 -9.32 8.72
N LEU A 79 -8.55 -8.72 8.11
CA LEU A 79 -7.18 -8.77 8.63
C LEU A 79 -7.05 -7.72 9.73
N ASP A 80 -6.73 -8.16 10.94
CA ASP A 80 -6.39 -7.28 12.03
C ASP A 80 -5.18 -6.39 11.66
N ASN A 81 -5.38 -5.07 11.74
CA ASN A 81 -4.40 -4.08 11.34
C ASN A 81 -3.11 -4.17 12.16
N GLU A 82 -3.19 -4.56 13.43
CA GLU A 82 -2.02 -4.75 14.30
C GLU A 82 -1.14 -5.93 13.84
N LYS A 83 -1.68 -6.82 13.00
CA LYS A 83 -0.97 -8.00 12.50
C LYS A 83 -0.32 -7.78 11.14
N ILE A 84 -0.53 -6.64 10.48
CA ILE A 84 -0.01 -6.41 9.12
C ILE A 84 1.51 -6.58 9.04
N SER A 85 2.26 -5.95 9.95
CA SER A 85 3.72 -6.07 10.04
C SER A 85 4.17 -7.53 10.23
N LYS A 86 3.50 -8.23 11.15
CA LYS A 86 3.77 -9.64 11.45
C LYS A 86 3.43 -10.58 10.28
N GLU A 87 2.35 -10.32 9.55
CA GLU A 87 1.99 -11.10 8.37
C GLU A 87 3.00 -10.91 7.24
N LEU A 88 3.42 -9.65 6.97
CA LEU A 88 4.46 -9.37 5.98
C LEU A 88 5.76 -10.14 6.28
N SER A 89 6.18 -10.16 7.55
CA SER A 89 7.40 -10.85 7.96
C SER A 89 7.25 -12.36 8.06
N SER A 90 6.30 -12.86 8.86
CA SER A 90 6.18 -14.28 9.23
C SER A 90 5.54 -15.13 8.13
N THR A 91 4.54 -14.58 7.43
CA THR A 91 3.77 -15.31 6.42
C THR A 91 4.38 -15.13 5.04
N PHE A 92 4.81 -13.91 4.73
CA PHE A 92 5.31 -13.56 3.41
C PHE A 92 6.83 -13.43 3.35
N GLY A 93 7.57 -13.50 4.46
CA GLY A 93 9.04 -13.42 4.42
C GLY A 93 9.58 -12.06 3.96
N ILE A 94 8.81 -10.99 4.13
CA ILE A 94 9.22 -9.62 3.84
C ILE A 94 9.64 -8.97 5.16
N THR A 95 10.94 -8.83 5.37
CA THR A 95 11.49 -8.07 6.49
C THR A 95 10.97 -6.63 6.43
N ASN A 96 10.42 -6.17 7.55
CA ASN A 96 9.88 -4.84 7.72
C ASN A 96 10.11 -4.36 9.15
N SER A 97 10.02 -3.05 9.36
CA SER A 97 9.83 -2.49 10.69
C SER A 97 8.35 -2.58 11.06
N ASP A 98 8.06 -2.58 12.36
CA ASP A 98 6.71 -2.28 12.80
C ASP A 98 6.34 -0.81 12.52
N PHE A 99 5.12 -0.41 12.85
CA PHE A 99 4.64 0.96 12.68
C PHE A 99 5.39 1.95 13.59
N PHE A 100 5.88 3.02 12.99
CA PHE A 100 6.44 4.17 13.68
C PHE A 100 5.42 5.31 13.74
N TYR A 101 5.43 6.05 14.85
CA TYR A 101 4.51 7.16 15.12
C TYR A 101 5.23 8.44 15.55
N ASP A 102 6.57 8.43 15.59
CA ASP A 102 7.39 9.56 15.98
C ASP A 102 7.69 10.51 14.81
N THR A 103 8.09 11.74 15.16
CA THR A 103 8.34 12.80 14.18
C THR A 103 9.56 12.56 13.29
N GLU A 104 10.52 11.74 13.73
CA GLU A 104 11.73 11.44 12.95
C GLU A 104 11.36 10.58 11.74
N HIS A 105 10.61 9.49 11.96
CA HIS A 105 10.18 8.57 10.91
C HIS A 105 9.13 9.19 9.97
N LEU A 106 8.40 10.20 10.45
CA LEU A 106 7.47 11.01 9.64
C LEU A 106 8.16 12.16 8.88
N SER A 107 9.46 12.38 9.07
CA SER A 107 10.20 13.45 8.38
C SER A 107 10.41 13.16 6.89
N ASN A 108 10.43 14.23 6.08
CA ASN A 108 10.76 14.13 4.65
C ASN A 108 12.12 13.43 4.44
N THR A 109 13.12 13.75 5.26
CA THR A 109 14.46 13.16 5.18
C THR A 109 14.44 11.65 5.38
N TYR A 110 13.71 11.15 6.40
CA TYR A 110 13.60 9.72 6.63
C TYR A 110 12.88 9.03 5.46
N ILE A 111 11.73 9.55 5.06
CA ILE A 111 10.92 9.00 3.96
C ILE A 111 11.74 8.93 2.66
N GLU A 112 12.44 10.01 2.29
CA GLU A 112 13.29 10.05 1.10
C GLU A 112 14.43 9.04 1.16
N ASN A 113 15.16 8.99 2.28
CA ASN A 113 16.28 8.07 2.44
C ASN A 113 15.81 6.61 2.42
N HIS A 114 14.65 6.33 3.02
CA HIS A 114 14.06 4.99 3.00
C HIS A 114 13.64 4.59 1.58
N LEU A 115 12.94 5.45 0.83
CA LEU A 115 12.52 5.14 -0.54
C LEU A 115 13.72 4.97 -1.48
N LYS A 116 14.79 5.76 -1.32
CA LYS A 116 16.07 5.59 -2.07
C LYS A 116 16.73 4.23 -1.84
N SER A 117 16.45 3.58 -0.71
CA SER A 117 16.93 2.22 -0.44
C SER A 117 16.12 1.12 -1.17
N ASN A 118 15.21 1.50 -2.07
CA ASN A 118 14.37 0.60 -2.85
C ASN A 118 13.45 -0.27 -1.98
N ARG A 119 12.88 0.34 -0.94
CA ARG A 119 11.91 -0.28 -0.03
C ARG A 119 10.64 0.56 0.03
N PRO A 120 9.45 -0.04 -0.12
CA PRO A 120 8.20 0.69 -0.04
C PRO A 120 7.88 1.06 1.41
N ILE A 121 7.10 2.11 1.61
CA ILE A 121 6.59 2.50 2.93
C ILE A 121 5.08 2.30 2.95
N LEU A 122 4.59 1.51 3.90
CA LEU A 122 3.16 1.43 4.21
C LEU A 122 2.80 2.59 5.15
N ILE A 123 1.85 3.42 4.76
CA ILE A 123 1.37 4.54 5.56
C ILE A 123 -0.08 4.30 5.94
N CYS A 124 -0.40 4.57 7.21
CA CYS A 124 -1.77 4.69 7.68
C CYS A 124 -2.08 6.19 7.85
N VAL A 125 -3.10 6.69 7.16
CA VAL A 125 -3.61 8.04 7.34
C VAL A 125 -4.86 7.96 8.20
N TRP A 126 -4.88 8.70 9.31
CA TRP A 126 -6.02 8.71 10.23
C TRP A 126 -6.90 9.96 10.01
N ASN A 127 -8.23 9.79 10.01
CA ASN A 127 -9.20 10.88 9.96
C ASN A 127 -9.73 11.30 11.36
N LYS A 128 -9.16 10.76 12.45
CA LYS A 128 -9.55 11.02 13.84
C LYS A 128 -8.33 11.46 14.67
N PRO A 129 -8.51 12.11 15.84
CA PRO A 129 -9.78 12.49 16.49
C PRO A 129 -10.43 13.76 15.92
N LYS A 130 -9.72 14.53 15.11
CA LYS A 130 -10.22 15.76 14.48
C LYS A 130 -10.30 15.56 12.97
N ASN A 131 -11.19 16.30 12.31
CA ASN A 131 -11.29 16.33 10.85
C ASN A 131 -9.91 16.56 10.22
N ASN A 132 -9.47 15.60 9.41
CA ASN A 132 -8.19 15.67 8.71
C ASN A 132 -8.41 16.40 7.38
N ARG A 133 -7.60 17.43 7.11
CA ARG A 133 -7.65 18.19 5.84
C ARG A 133 -7.46 17.30 4.60
N TRP A 134 -6.74 16.20 4.74
CA TRP A 134 -6.28 15.34 3.65
C TRP A 134 -7.16 14.11 3.45
N THR A 135 -7.96 13.70 4.44
CA THR A 135 -8.81 12.53 4.30
C THR A 135 -10.08 12.60 5.16
N THR A 136 -11.17 12.10 4.60
CA THR A 136 -12.46 11.93 5.30
C THR A 136 -12.61 10.53 5.89
N SER A 137 -11.75 9.56 5.51
CA SER A 137 -11.73 8.18 6.04
C SER A 137 -10.31 7.72 6.35
N SER A 138 -10.16 6.83 7.34
CA SER A 138 -8.85 6.23 7.61
C SER A 138 -8.45 5.33 6.44
N HIS A 139 -7.19 5.37 6.01
CA HIS A 139 -6.78 4.66 4.79
C HIS A 139 -5.31 4.23 4.84
N TYR A 140 -5.05 3.04 4.29
CA TYR A 140 -3.69 2.55 4.07
C TYR A 140 -3.22 2.87 2.64
N MET A 141 -2.01 3.39 2.53
CA MET A 141 -1.36 3.74 1.26
C MET A 141 0.04 3.16 1.20
N VAL A 142 0.57 2.97 -0.01
CA VAL A 142 1.95 2.54 -0.22
C VAL A 142 2.70 3.63 -0.97
N LEU A 143 3.76 4.16 -0.35
CA LEU A 143 4.73 4.99 -1.05
C LEU A 143 5.77 4.10 -1.71
N LEU A 144 5.94 4.27 -3.02
CA LEU A 144 6.88 3.49 -3.83
C LEU A 144 8.10 4.30 -4.26
N ALA A 145 7.97 5.61 -4.37
CA ALA A 145 9.02 6.53 -4.77
C ALA A 145 8.67 7.97 -4.35
N THR A 146 9.64 8.86 -4.52
CA THR A 146 9.52 10.30 -4.32
C THR A 146 10.33 11.01 -5.40
N ASP A 147 9.89 12.19 -5.84
CA ASP A 147 10.62 13.03 -6.79
C ASP A 147 11.86 13.71 -6.15
N GLY A 148 12.06 13.50 -4.85
CA GLY A 148 13.11 14.15 -4.05
C GLY A 148 12.91 15.65 -3.94
N LEU A 149 13.95 16.37 -3.52
CA LEU A 149 13.98 17.83 -3.50
C LEU A 149 14.08 18.42 -4.91
N ARG A 150 13.03 18.29 -5.73
CA ARG A 150 12.81 19.24 -6.82
C ARG A 150 12.21 20.51 -6.22
N LYS A 151 12.95 21.62 -6.32
CA LYS A 151 12.44 22.98 -6.07
C LYS A 151 11.18 23.19 -6.92
N GLY A 152 10.03 23.25 -6.26
CA GLY A 152 8.75 23.59 -6.87
C GLY A 152 7.78 22.40 -6.90
N LEU A 153 7.07 22.21 -5.79
CA LEU A 153 5.80 21.49 -5.79
C LEU A 153 4.70 22.55 -5.67
N CYS A 154 3.90 22.67 -6.72
CA CYS A 154 2.61 23.34 -6.66
C CYS A 154 1.68 22.51 -5.76
N PHE A 155 1.06 23.18 -4.80
CA PHE A 155 -0.15 22.73 -4.11
C PHE A 155 -1.38 23.28 -4.82
#